data_AF-A0A3A9B9I3-F1
#
_entry.id   AF-A0A3A9B9I3-F1
#
_cell.length_a   1.000
_cell.length_b   1.000
_cell.length_c   1.000
_cell.angle_alpha   90.00
_cell.angle_beta   90.00
_cell.angle_gamma   90.00
#
_symmetry.space_group_name_H-M   'P 1'
#
loop_
_entity.id
_entity.type
_entity.pdbx_description
1 polymer ?
#
loop_
_entity_poly.entity_id
_entity_poly.type
_entity_poly.pdbx_seq_one_letter_code
_entity_poly.pdbx_strand_id
1 'polypeptide(L)' 'MDKFTVEEINLMCVFKGQDRTGMIADIKNVIPYIQDSDMVELAGQVLGKLEAMSDAEFAEVALEAAE' A
#
# COMPACT_ATOMS: atom_id res chain seq x y z
N MET A 1 0.39 -14.27 -10.28
CA MET A 1 1.09 -14.09 -9.00
C MET A 1 0.76 -12.69 -8.57
N ASP A 2 -0.05 -12.54 -7.53
CA ASP A 2 -0.53 -11.23 -7.09
C ASP A 2 0.66 -10.36 -6.68
N LYS A 3 0.67 -9.09 -7.13
CA LYS A 3 1.78 -8.16 -6.86
C LYS A 3 1.89 -7.81 -5.36
N PHE A 4 0.79 -8.00 -4.63
CA PHE A 4 0.67 -7.73 -3.21
C PHE A 4 0.10 -8.94 -2.46
N THR A 5 0.47 -9.08 -1.20
CA THR A 5 -0.12 -10.05 -0.27
C THR A 5 -1.47 -9.56 0.25
N VAL A 6 -2.22 -10.42 0.92
CA VAL A 6 -3.50 -10.06 1.54
C VAL A 6 -3.32 -8.94 2.58
N GLU A 7 -2.26 -9.00 3.39
CA GLU A 7 -1.97 -7.98 4.40
C GLU A 7 -1.64 -6.61 3.78
N GLU A 8 -0.86 -6.63 2.69
CA GLU A 8 -0.53 -5.43 1.93
C GLU A 8 -1.77 -4.81 1.26
N ILE A 9 -2.63 -5.63 0.66
CA ILE A 9 -3.91 -5.17 0.10
C ILE A 9 -4.82 -4.60 1.19
N ASN A 10 -4.90 -5.25 2.35
CA ASN A 10 -5.68 -4.75 3.48
C ASN A 10 -5.17 -3.38 3.97
N LEU A 11 -3.85 -3.18 4.04
CA LEU A 11 -3.28 -1.87 4.36
C LEU A 11 -3.62 -0.84 3.28
N MET A 12 -3.44 -1.17 1.99
CA MET A 12 -3.75 -0.28 0.87
C MET A 12 -5.24 0.10 0.80
N CYS A 13 -6.13 -0.79 1.20
CA CYS A 13 -7.57 -0.55 1.27
C CYS A 13 -7.94 0.60 2.24
N VAL A 14 -7.11 0.87 3.26
CA VAL A 14 -7.29 2.03 4.17
C VAL A 14 -7.18 3.35 3.40
N PHE A 15 -6.38 3.39 2.34
CA PHE A 15 -6.09 4.56 1.50
C PHE A 15 -6.82 4.50 0.15
N LYS A 16 -7.88 3.69 0.03
CA LYS A 16 -8.61 3.48 -1.22
C LYS A 16 -9.24 4.78 -1.72
N GLY A 17 -9.24 4.95 -3.05
CA GLY A 17 -9.84 6.12 -3.73
C GLY A 17 -8.83 7.17 -4.17
N GLN A 18 -7.53 6.94 -3.93
CA GLN A 18 -6.43 7.75 -4.44
C GLN A 18 -5.75 7.07 -5.63
N ASP A 19 -5.05 7.87 -6.44
CA ASP A 19 -4.06 7.37 -7.39
C ASP A 19 -2.80 6.89 -6.66
N ARG A 20 -1.91 6.21 -7.40
CA ARG A 20 -0.68 5.62 -6.87
C ARG A 20 0.15 6.65 -6.08
N THR A 21 0.28 7.87 -6.58
CA THR A 21 1.11 8.89 -5.96
C THR A 21 0.48 9.46 -4.69
N GLY A 22 -0.83 9.63 -4.66
CA GLY A 22 -1.59 9.98 -3.45
C GLY A 22 -1.43 8.93 -2.35
N MET A 23 -1.58 7.65 -2.70
CA MET A 23 -1.39 6.55 -1.75
C MET A 23 0.03 6.49 -1.18
N ILE A 24 1.06 6.67 -2.01
CA ILE A 24 2.47 6.76 -1.57
C ILE A 24 2.65 7.89 -0.54
N ALA A 25 2.07 9.07 -0.81
CA ALA A 25 2.18 10.22 0.08
C ALA A 25 1.51 9.95 1.42
N ASP A 26 0.32 9.36 1.42
CA ASP A 26 -0.43 9.08 2.64
C ASP A 26 0.23 7.97 3.48
N ILE A 27 0.76 6.91 2.85
CA ILE A 27 1.53 5.89 3.55
C ILE A 27 2.77 6.51 4.22
N LYS A 28 3.52 7.35 3.51
CA LYS A 28 4.68 8.07 4.08
C LYS A 28 4.28 8.97 5.26
N ASN A 29 3.10 9.58 5.19
CA ASN A 29 2.60 10.44 6.27
C ASN A 29 2.20 9.65 7.51
N VAL A 30 1.68 8.43 7.39
CA VAL A 30 1.23 7.64 8.55
C VAL A 30 2.37 6.89 9.25
N ILE A 31 3.44 6.49 8.55
CA ILE A 31 4.54 5.69 9.11
C ILE A 31 5.08 6.24 10.44
N PRO A 32 5.35 7.56 10.61
CA PRO A 32 5.85 8.11 11.87
C PRO A 32 4.90 7.96 13.07
N TYR A 33 3.61 7.69 12.81
CA TYR A 33 2.58 7.53 13.84
C TYR A 33 2.31 6.05 14.18
N ILE A 34 2.88 5.11 13.43
CA ILE A 34 2.76 3.67 13.70
C ILE A 34 3.75 3.29 14.80
N GLN A 35 3.25 2.70 15.89
CA GLN A 35 4.08 2.23 17.01
C GLN A 35 4.50 0.76 16.88
N ASP A 36 3.77 0.00 16.06
CA ASP A 36 4.01 -1.42 15.81
C ASP A 36 5.06 -1.59 14.71
N SER A 37 6.18 -2.25 15.04
CA SER A 37 7.29 -2.45 14.11
C SER A 37 6.90 -3.25 12.87
N ASP A 38 6.02 -4.25 13.05
CA ASP A 38 5.62 -5.15 11.98
C ASP A 38 4.75 -4.38 10.98
N MET A 39 3.89 -3.48 11.48
CA MET A 39 3.10 -2.57 10.64
C MET A 39 3.97 -1.52 9.93
N VAL A 40 5.07 -1.06 10.54
CA VAL A 40 6.04 -0.17 9.87
C VAL A 40 6.74 -0.90 8.74
N GLU A 41 7.17 -2.15 8.95
CA GLU A 41 7.78 -2.97 7.92
C GLU A 41 6.80 -3.24 6.76
N LEU A 42 5.55 -3.61 7.07
CA LEU A 42 4.49 -3.82 6.08
C LEU A 42 4.25 -2.54 5.24
N ALA A 43 4.13 -1.38 5.88
CA ALA A 43 3.99 -0.11 5.19
C ALA A 43 5.19 0.21 4.29
N GLY A 44 6.41 -0.10 4.75
CA GLY A 44 7.64 0.03 3.95
C GLY A 44 7.66 -0.89 2.73
N GLN A 45 7.21 -2.13 2.86
CA GLN A 45 7.10 -3.09 1.75
C GLN A 45 6.10 -2.61 0.70
N VAL A 46 4.91 -2.19 1.12
CA VAL A 46 3.89 -1.60 0.23
C VAL A 46 4.46 -0.38 -0.49
N LEU A 47 5.11 0.52 0.25
CA LEU A 47 5.70 1.73 -0.32
C LEU A 47 6.74 1.41 -1.39
N GLY A 48 7.67 0.48 -1.13
CA GLY A 48 8.68 0.07 -2.10
C GLY A 48 8.09 -0.52 -3.37
N LYS A 49 7.03 -1.33 -3.26
CA LYS A 49 6.30 -1.88 -4.42
C LYS A 49 5.58 -0.79 -5.21
N LEU A 50 4.91 0.13 -4.53
CA LEU A 50 4.22 1.27 -5.16
C LEU A 50 5.21 2.18 -5.89
N GLU A 51 6.37 2.46 -5.31
CA GLU A 51 7.42 3.28 -5.94
C GLU A 51 8.06 2.59 -7.14
N ALA A 52 8.18 1.25 -7.11
CA ALA A 52 8.77 0.45 -8.19
C ALA A 52 7.83 0.20 -9.38
N MET A 53 6.52 0.42 -9.21
CA MET A 53 5.53 0.16 -10.27
C MET A 53 5.04 1.43 -10.97
N SER A 54 4.54 1.25 -12.19
CA SER A 54 3.95 2.31 -13.00
C SER A 54 2.49 2.57 -12.61
N ASP A 55 1.93 3.73 -12.98
CA ASP A 55 0.50 4.01 -12.75
C ASP A 55 -0.42 3.03 -13.49
N ALA A 56 0.00 2.57 -14.68
CA ALA A 56 -0.72 1.54 -15.44
C ALA A 56 -0.77 0.20 -14.68
N GLU A 57 0.34 -0.18 -14.05
CA GLU A 57 0.42 -1.40 -13.24
C GLU A 57 -0.38 -1.29 -11.95
N PHE A 58 -0.45 -0.09 -11.37
CA PHE A 58 -1.27 0.18 -10.20
C PHE A 58 -2.77 0.10 -10.52
N ALA A 59 -3.20 0.56 -11.71
CA ALA A 59 -4.59 0.48 -12.13
C ALA A 59 -5.10 -0.97 -12.29
N GLU A 60 -4.20 -1.94 -12.47
CA GLU A 60 -4.52 -3.37 -12.50
C GLU A 60 -4.62 -4.00 -11.10
N VAL A 61 -4.27 -3.27 -10.03
CA VAL A 61 -4.31 -3.80 -8.67
C VAL A 61 -5.75 -3.81 -8.16
N ALA A 62 -6.27 -5.02 -7.90
CA ALA A 62 -7.55 -5.20 -7.25
C ALA A 62 -7.42 -4.92 -5.73
N LEU A 63 -7.88 -3.75 -5.30
CA LEU A 63 -7.97 -3.37 -3.89
C LEU A 63 -9.26 -3.89 -3.26
N GLU A 64 -9.31 -5.21 -3.04
CA GLU A 64 -10.39 -5.89 -2.33
C GLU A 64 -9.85 -6.41 -1.00
N ALA A 65 -10.41 -5.92 0.11
CA ALA A 65 -10.05 -6.43 1.42
C ALA A 65 -10.53 -7.87 1.57
N ALA A 66 -9.67 -8.74 2.10
CA ALA A 66 -10.08 -10.10 2.43
C ALA A 66 -10.93 -10.09 3.72
N GLU A 67 -12.07 -10.79 3.69
CA GLU A 67 -12.89 -11.10 4.89
C GLU A 67 -12.22 -12.12 5.81
#